data_AF-A0A553PFX9-F1
#
_entry.id   AF-A0A553PFX9-F1
#
_cell.length_a   1.000
_cell.length_b   1.000
_cell.length_c   1.000
_cell.angle_alpha   90.00
_cell.angle_beta   90.00
_cell.angle_gamma   90.00
#
_symmetry.space_group_name_H-M   'P 1'
#
loop_
_entity.id
_entity.type
_entity.pdbx_description
1 polymer ?
#
loop_
_entity_poly.entity_id
_entity_poly.type
_entity_poly.pdbx_seq_one_letter_code
_entity_poly.pdbx_strand_id
1 'polypeptide(L)'
;MAGKSHSDKDLKDAGNKHFSARNYDSAIECYTQAILKNPAIPHYYTNRALCYLNQKRWDLAVRDAKQALEKDANLVKGHFYLGKALLEKDHLDDSIKHLQRASDLAKEQKLNFGDDIAVQLRIVEKVEHQAEDRLAEVNALFAKVDERRQKRDVPDYLCGKISFEVLKDPVITPSGITYDRKDIEEHLHRVGHFDPVTRTKLTQDQLIHNYAMKEVVDNFIMENEWALDY
;
A
#
# COMPACT_ATOMS: atom_id res chain seq x y z
N MET A 1 63.73 8.67 -4.60
CA MET A 1 63.06 9.83 -5.21
C MET A 1 61.86 10.19 -4.36
N ALA A 2 61.88 11.33 -3.68
CA ALA A 2 60.75 11.78 -2.87
C ALA A 2 59.60 12.15 -3.83
N GLY A 3 58.54 11.33 -3.87
CA GLY A 3 57.35 11.62 -4.65
C GLY A 3 56.75 12.94 -4.18
N LYS A 4 56.54 13.88 -5.09
CA LYS A 4 55.89 15.16 -4.78
C LYS A 4 54.57 14.87 -4.06
N SER A 5 54.47 15.26 -2.79
CA SER A 5 53.19 15.20 -2.06
C SER A 5 52.27 16.23 -2.70
N HIS A 6 51.31 15.78 -3.49
CA HIS A 6 50.27 16.64 -4.06
C HIS A 6 49.45 17.30 -2.94
N SER A 7 49.08 18.57 -3.13
CA SER A 7 48.19 19.26 -2.19
C SER A 7 46.77 18.71 -2.29
N ASP A 8 45.94 18.98 -1.27
CA ASP A 8 44.51 18.67 -1.29
C ASP A 8 43.80 19.29 -2.50
N LYS A 9 44.18 20.52 -2.88
CA LYS A 9 43.66 21.21 -4.07
C LYS A 9 44.06 20.51 -5.37
N ASP A 10 45.34 20.09 -5.50
CA ASP A 10 45.82 19.36 -6.68
C ASP A 10 45.08 18.03 -6.85
N LEU A 11 44.86 17.32 -5.74
CA LEU A 11 44.11 16.06 -5.71
C LEU A 11 42.64 16.26 -6.11
N LYS A 12 42.01 17.34 -5.63
CA LYS A 12 40.66 17.72 -6.06
C LYS A 12 40.62 18.05 -7.55
N ASP A 13 41.60 18.77 -8.09
CA ASP A 13 41.66 19.10 -9.52
C ASP A 13 41.95 17.87 -10.40
N ALA A 14 42.77 16.93 -9.93
CA ALA A 14 42.95 15.63 -10.56
C ALA A 14 41.63 14.82 -10.56
N GLY A 15 40.92 14.80 -9.44
CA GLY A 15 39.59 14.18 -9.33
C GLY A 15 38.58 14.79 -10.31
N ASN A 16 38.58 16.11 -10.46
CA ASN A 16 37.74 16.81 -11.44
C ASN A 16 38.05 16.35 -12.89
N LYS A 17 39.33 16.20 -13.24
CA LYS A 17 39.75 15.70 -14.57
C LYS A 17 39.26 14.28 -14.81
N HIS A 18 39.42 13.38 -13.84
CA HIS A 18 38.91 12.02 -13.93
C HIS A 18 37.38 11.97 -14.03
N PHE A 19 36.69 12.84 -13.28
CA PHE A 19 35.23 12.97 -13.34
C PHE A 19 34.76 13.41 -14.73
N SER A 20 35.39 14.42 -15.32
CA SER A 20 35.09 14.87 -16.69
C SER A 20 35.37 13.77 -17.73
N ALA A 21 36.34 12.90 -17.48
CA ALA A 21 36.63 11.73 -18.29
C ALA A 21 35.68 10.53 -18.01
N ARG A 22 34.67 10.69 -17.14
CA ARG A 22 33.75 9.62 -16.68
C ARG A 22 34.44 8.45 -15.95
N ASN A 23 35.69 8.63 -15.54
CA ASN A 23 36.45 7.66 -14.75
C ASN A 23 36.15 7.87 -13.26
N TYR A 24 34.94 7.47 -12.85
CA TYR A 24 34.42 7.78 -11.51
C TYR A 24 35.23 7.12 -10.38
N ASP A 25 35.75 5.91 -10.55
CA ASP A 25 36.55 5.24 -9.51
C ASP A 25 37.86 5.98 -9.22
N SER A 26 38.61 6.37 -10.26
CA SER A 26 39.81 7.19 -10.11
C SER A 26 39.49 8.57 -9.52
N ALA A 27 38.36 9.17 -9.89
CA ALA A 27 37.91 10.42 -9.28
C ALA A 27 37.62 10.26 -7.78
N ILE A 28 36.96 9.18 -7.39
CA ILE A 28 36.68 8.83 -5.99
C ILE A 28 37.98 8.65 -5.19
N GLU A 29 38.99 7.98 -5.75
CA GLU A 29 40.29 7.83 -5.12
C GLU A 29 40.96 9.19 -4.90
N CYS A 30 41.00 10.05 -5.93
CA CYS A 30 41.57 11.40 -5.82
C CYS A 30 40.84 12.25 -4.77
N TYR A 31 39.51 12.27 -4.75
CA TYR A 31 38.75 12.99 -3.73
C TYR A 31 38.95 12.41 -2.33
N THR A 32 39.09 11.08 -2.22
CA THR A 32 39.37 10.42 -0.94
C THR A 32 40.74 10.85 -0.39
N GLN A 33 41.76 10.91 -1.24
CA GLN A 33 43.06 11.43 -0.85
C GLN A 33 43.00 12.91 -0.47
N ALA A 34 42.21 13.73 -1.17
CA ALA A 34 41.99 15.13 -0.81
C ALA A 34 41.33 15.28 0.56
N ILE A 35 40.31 14.45 0.87
CA ILE A 35 39.65 14.40 2.18
C ILE A 35 40.63 13.99 3.29
N LEU A 36 41.48 12.99 3.05
CA LEU A 36 42.49 12.56 4.03
C LEU A 36 43.51 13.66 4.34
N LYS A 37 43.82 14.51 3.36
CA LYS A 37 44.72 15.67 3.54
C LYS A 37 44.02 16.82 4.26
N ASN A 38 42.76 17.08 3.93
CA ASN A 38 42.00 18.18 4.52
C ASN A 38 40.50 17.81 4.65
N PRO A 39 40.09 17.25 5.81
CA PRO A 39 38.73 16.77 6.02
C PRO A 39 37.72 17.88 6.34
N ALA A 40 38.17 19.13 6.46
CA ALA A 40 37.29 20.26 6.78
C ALA A 40 36.52 20.80 5.56
N ILE A 41 36.93 20.44 4.34
CA ILE A 41 36.38 21.01 3.10
C ILE A 41 35.12 20.25 2.65
N PRO A 42 33.92 20.87 2.70
CA PRO A 42 32.66 20.20 2.34
C PRO A 42 32.61 19.76 0.87
N HIS A 43 33.23 20.55 -0.02
CA HIS A 43 33.17 20.32 -1.46
C HIS A 43 33.78 19.00 -1.91
N TYR A 44 34.77 18.47 -1.18
CA TYR A 44 35.39 17.19 -1.53
C TYR A 44 34.41 16.04 -1.33
N TYR A 45 33.62 16.09 -0.25
CA TYR A 45 32.56 15.14 0.00
C TYR A 45 31.45 15.24 -1.06
N THR A 46 31.00 16.45 -1.43
CA THR A 46 29.98 16.58 -2.49
C THR A 46 30.45 16.10 -3.86
N ASN A 47 31.73 16.31 -4.20
CA ASN A 47 32.28 15.85 -5.47
C ASN A 47 32.39 14.31 -5.50
N ARG A 48 32.77 13.69 -4.37
CA ARG A 48 32.78 12.23 -4.23
C ARG A 48 31.36 11.64 -4.21
N ALA A 49 30.42 12.29 -3.52
CA ALA A 49 29.00 11.93 -3.54
C ALA A 49 28.41 11.94 -4.95
N LEU A 50 28.78 12.93 -5.77
CA LEU A 50 28.37 12.99 -7.17
C LEU A 50 28.91 11.81 -7.99
N CYS A 51 30.14 11.37 -7.73
CA CYS A 51 30.68 10.16 -8.38
C CYS A 51 29.85 8.92 -7.99
N TYR A 52 29.53 8.76 -6.70
CA TYR A 52 28.68 7.67 -6.22
C TYR A 52 27.27 7.70 -6.82
N LEU A 53 26.67 8.88 -6.97
CA LEU A 53 25.39 9.04 -7.66
C LEU A 53 25.45 8.54 -9.11
N ASN A 54 26.51 8.87 -9.85
CA ASN A 54 26.68 8.39 -11.23
C ASN A 54 26.91 6.87 -11.30
N GLN A 55 27.50 6.28 -10.26
CA GLN A 55 27.68 4.83 -10.13
C GLN A 55 26.46 4.11 -9.50
N LYS A 56 25.37 4.83 -9.19
CA LYS A 56 24.21 4.29 -8.46
C LYS A 56 24.52 3.70 -7.08
N ARG A 57 25.59 4.18 -6.43
CA ARG A 57 26.01 3.76 -5.08
C ARG A 57 25.35 4.67 -4.04
N TRP A 58 24.04 4.54 -3.91
CA TRP A 58 23.18 5.48 -3.18
C TRP A 58 23.55 5.63 -1.71
N ASP A 59 23.85 4.54 -1.01
CA ASP A 59 24.23 4.59 0.41
C ASP A 59 25.50 5.41 0.67
N LEU A 60 26.48 5.28 -0.23
CA LEU A 60 27.73 6.03 -0.12
C LEU A 60 27.52 7.50 -0.47
N ALA A 61 26.68 7.79 -1.47
CA ALA A 61 26.29 9.16 -1.81
C ALA A 61 25.57 9.85 -0.64
N VAL A 62 24.63 9.16 0.03
CA VAL A 62 23.94 9.68 1.21
C VAL A 62 24.92 10.00 2.33
N ARG A 63 25.86 9.08 2.64
CA ARG A 63 26.86 9.27 3.68
C ARG A 63 27.73 10.50 3.40
N ASP A 64 28.26 10.62 2.19
CA ASP A 64 29.12 11.75 1.83
C ASP A 64 28.35 13.07 1.78
N ALA A 65 27.12 13.08 1.27
CA ALA A 65 26.31 14.28 1.26
C ALA A 65 25.96 14.75 2.68
N LYS A 66 25.66 13.82 3.61
CA LYS A 66 25.47 14.14 5.04
C LYS A 66 26.75 14.69 5.67
N GLN A 67 27.90 14.06 5.42
CA GLN A 67 29.20 14.54 5.89
C GLN A 67 29.51 15.95 5.37
N ALA A 68 29.18 16.26 4.11
CA ALA A 68 29.31 17.60 3.57
C ALA A 68 28.45 18.62 4.33
N LEU A 69 27.20 18.25 4.63
CA LEU A 69 26.24 19.10 5.34
C LEU A 69 26.58 19.28 6.84
N GLU A 70 27.26 18.32 7.45
CA GLU A 70 27.84 18.48 8.79
C GLU A 70 28.94 19.56 8.82
N LYS A 71 29.65 19.76 7.71
CA LYS A 71 30.68 20.81 7.59
C LYS A 71 30.08 22.16 7.15
N ASP A 72 29.11 22.13 6.25
CA ASP A 72 28.39 23.30 5.77
C ASP A 72 26.92 22.98 5.53
N ALA A 73 26.08 23.36 6.49
CA ALA A 73 24.64 23.12 6.45
C ALA A 73 23.91 23.93 5.37
N ASN A 74 24.53 24.96 4.79
CA ASN A 74 23.94 25.78 3.74
C ASN A 74 24.48 25.41 2.34
N LEU A 75 25.16 24.27 2.22
CA LEU A 75 25.70 23.81 0.95
C LEU A 75 24.60 23.26 0.04
N VAL A 76 24.21 24.04 -0.98
CA VAL A 76 23.15 23.67 -1.93
C VAL A 76 23.37 22.30 -2.56
N LYS A 77 24.60 22.02 -3.04
CA LYS A 77 24.93 20.73 -3.66
C LYS A 77 24.84 19.56 -2.68
N GLY A 78 25.12 19.79 -1.39
CA GLY A 78 24.97 18.76 -0.35
C GLY A 78 23.51 18.35 -0.21
N HIS A 79 22.61 19.33 -0.06
CA HIS A 79 21.18 19.11 0.00
C HIS A 79 20.63 18.46 -1.29
N PHE A 80 21.03 18.96 -2.46
CA PHE A 80 20.57 18.43 -3.74
C PHE A 80 21.00 16.97 -3.96
N TYR A 81 22.27 16.63 -3.73
CA TYR A 81 22.76 15.25 -3.90
C TYR A 81 22.20 14.30 -2.86
N LEU A 82 21.97 14.78 -1.62
CA LEU A 82 21.30 13.99 -0.60
C LEU A 82 19.85 13.69 -0.98
N GLY A 83 19.09 14.70 -1.41
CA GLY A 83 17.71 14.54 -1.89
C GLY A 83 17.63 13.56 -3.05
N LYS A 84 18.48 13.72 -4.07
CA LYS A 84 18.54 12.80 -5.21
C LYS A 84 18.87 11.36 -4.80
N ALA A 85 19.82 11.15 -3.88
CA ALA A 85 20.17 9.82 -3.42
C ALA A 85 19.04 9.18 -2.57
N LEU A 86 18.29 9.98 -1.81
CA LEU A 86 17.15 9.52 -1.01
C LEU A 86 15.94 9.15 -1.87
N LEU A 87 15.71 9.90 -2.96
CA LEU A 87 14.69 9.57 -3.96
C LEU A 87 14.90 8.17 -4.55
N GLU A 88 16.12 7.86 -4.99
CA GLU A 88 16.47 6.54 -5.53
C GLU A 88 16.44 5.41 -4.49
N LYS A 89 16.32 5.77 -3.21
CA LYS A 89 16.17 4.84 -2.08
C LYS A 89 14.72 4.74 -1.58
N ASP A 90 13.76 5.35 -2.27
CA ASP A 90 12.35 5.44 -1.87
C ASP A 90 12.11 6.14 -0.52
N HIS A 91 13.08 6.91 -0.02
CA HIS A 91 12.92 7.75 1.17
C HIS A 91 12.36 9.11 0.76
N LEU A 92 11.09 9.12 0.31
CA LEU A 92 10.44 10.27 -0.33
C LEU A 92 10.36 11.50 0.59
N ASP A 93 9.88 11.33 1.82
CA ASP A 93 9.70 12.44 2.77
C ASP A 93 11.00 13.23 3.01
N ASP A 94 12.11 12.50 3.21
CA ASP A 94 13.40 13.13 3.45
C ASP A 94 13.99 13.70 2.16
N SER A 95 13.75 13.04 1.01
CA SER A 95 14.13 13.56 -0.31
C SER A 95 13.52 14.94 -0.55
N ILE A 96 12.21 15.09 -0.33
CA ILE A 96 11.47 16.36 -0.52
C ILE A 96 12.07 17.46 0.33
N LYS A 97 12.26 17.21 1.62
CA LYS A 97 12.85 18.19 2.56
C LYS A 97 14.20 18.70 2.05
N HIS A 98 15.07 17.79 1.63
CA HIS A 98 16.40 18.17 1.15
C HIS A 98 16.37 18.86 -0.23
N LEU A 99 15.52 18.43 -1.16
CA LEU A 99 15.37 19.09 -2.47
C LEU A 99 14.74 20.49 -2.35
N GLN A 100 13.73 20.66 -1.50
CA GLN A 100 13.14 21.96 -1.18
C GLN A 100 14.17 22.89 -0.56
N ARG A 101 14.92 22.40 0.45
CA ARG A 101 15.99 23.19 1.07
C ARG A 101 17.08 23.57 0.07
N ALA A 102 17.43 22.69 -0.87
CA ALA A 102 18.35 23.02 -1.95
C ALA A 102 17.81 24.14 -2.86
N SER A 103 16.53 24.09 -3.22
CA SER A 103 15.86 25.15 -3.99
C SER A 103 15.88 26.49 -3.27
N ASP A 104 15.55 26.50 -1.98
CA ASP A 104 15.49 27.73 -1.19
C ASP A 104 16.87 28.36 -1.03
N LEU A 105 17.87 27.54 -0.66
CA LEU A 105 19.25 28.00 -0.56
C LEU A 105 19.80 28.48 -1.92
N ALA A 106 19.43 27.84 -3.03
CA ALA A 106 19.82 28.29 -4.37
C ALA A 106 19.28 29.70 -4.67
N LYS A 107 18.02 29.98 -4.30
CA LYS A 107 17.40 31.31 -4.44
C LYS A 107 18.06 32.34 -3.53
N GLU A 108 18.25 32.00 -2.25
CA GLU A 108 18.89 32.86 -1.26
C GLU A 108 20.31 33.26 -1.69
N GLN A 109 21.09 32.29 -2.18
CA GLN A 109 22.47 32.48 -2.63
C GLN A 109 22.59 32.99 -4.07
N LYS A 110 21.45 33.22 -4.76
CA LYS A 110 21.38 33.64 -6.17
C LYS A 110 22.18 32.73 -7.11
N LEU A 111 22.18 31.43 -6.82
CA LEU A 111 22.83 30.41 -7.62
C LEU A 111 21.86 29.89 -8.68
N ASN A 112 22.34 29.80 -9.93
CA ASN A 112 21.56 29.24 -11.03
C ASN A 112 21.86 27.74 -11.18
N PHE A 113 20.89 26.89 -10.83
CA PHE A 113 20.93 25.45 -11.04
C PHE A 113 20.10 25.01 -12.27
N GLY A 114 19.67 25.96 -13.10
CA GLY A 114 18.72 25.71 -14.18
C GLY A 114 17.45 25.02 -13.66
N ASP A 115 17.01 24.00 -14.39
CA ASP A 115 15.82 23.23 -14.03
C ASP A 115 16.13 21.98 -13.19
N ASP A 116 17.39 21.71 -12.84
CA ASP A 116 17.80 20.43 -12.23
C ASP A 116 17.05 20.13 -10.92
N ILE A 117 16.96 21.11 -10.01
CA ILE A 117 16.27 20.96 -8.72
C ILE A 117 14.75 20.82 -8.96
N ALA A 118 14.19 21.63 -9.85
CA ALA A 118 12.76 21.60 -10.17
C ALA A 118 12.34 20.31 -10.88
N VAL A 119 13.21 19.70 -11.68
CA VAL A 119 12.97 18.38 -12.29
C VAL A 119 12.91 17.31 -11.21
N GLN A 120 13.84 17.30 -10.26
CA GLN A 120 13.81 16.31 -9.18
C GLN A 120 12.54 16.46 -8.32
N LEU A 121 12.16 17.68 -7.94
CA LEU A 121 10.91 17.93 -7.19
C LEU A 121 9.67 17.39 -7.92
N ARG A 122 9.55 17.66 -9.23
CA ARG A 122 8.44 17.12 -10.05
C ARG A 122 8.42 15.59 -10.12
N ILE A 123 9.58 14.94 -10.12
CA ILE A 123 9.66 13.48 -10.08
C ILE A 123 9.10 12.98 -8.74
N VAL A 124 9.49 13.60 -7.63
CA VAL A 124 9.00 13.20 -6.31
C VAL A 124 7.49 13.38 -6.19
N GLU A 125 6.96 14.55 -6.57
CA GLU A 125 5.51 14.83 -6.57
C GLU A 125 4.73 13.81 -7.40
N LYS A 126 5.27 13.41 -8.56
CA LYS A 126 4.65 12.39 -9.40
C LYS A 126 4.62 11.02 -8.70
N VAL A 127 5.69 10.65 -8.00
CA VAL A 127 5.76 9.38 -7.27
C VAL A 127 4.78 9.38 -6.09
N GLU A 128 4.67 10.49 -5.35
CA GLU A 128 3.68 10.63 -4.27
C GLU A 128 2.26 10.49 -4.78
N HIS A 129 1.91 11.21 -5.85
CA HIS A 129 0.57 11.12 -6.45
C HIS A 129 0.24 9.70 -6.91
N GLN A 130 1.19 9.00 -7.54
CA GLN A 130 1.02 7.61 -7.92
C GLN A 130 0.88 6.64 -6.73
N ALA A 131 1.44 6.97 -5.57
CA ALA A 131 1.28 6.18 -4.36
C ALA A 131 -0.11 6.39 -3.75
N GLU A 132 -0.59 7.63 -3.73
CA GLU A 132 -1.95 7.98 -3.29
C GLU A 132 -3.01 7.30 -4.17
N ASP A 133 -2.85 7.34 -5.49
CA ASP A 133 -3.77 6.70 -6.44
C ASP A 133 -3.86 5.19 -6.19
N ARG A 134 -2.70 4.53 -5.99
CA ARG A 134 -2.65 3.09 -5.69
C ARG A 134 -3.30 2.77 -4.35
N LEU A 135 -3.09 3.61 -3.33
CA LEU A 135 -3.74 3.42 -2.04
C LEU A 135 -5.26 3.56 -2.16
N ALA A 136 -5.73 4.53 -2.93
CA ALA A 136 -7.16 4.72 -3.21
C ALA A 136 -7.75 3.51 -3.94
N GLU A 137 -7.04 2.96 -4.93
CA GLU A 137 -7.46 1.76 -5.66
C GLU A 137 -7.57 0.54 -4.73
N VAL A 138 -6.56 0.31 -3.89
CA VAL A 138 -6.57 -0.78 -2.90
C VAL A 138 -7.74 -0.63 -1.93
N ASN A 139 -7.95 0.57 -1.40
CA ASN A 139 -9.08 0.86 -0.51
C ASN A 139 -10.44 0.61 -1.20
N ALA A 140 -10.56 0.99 -2.48
CA ALA A 140 -11.77 0.74 -3.26
C ALA A 140 -12.01 -0.75 -3.50
N LEU A 141 -10.96 -1.55 -3.71
CA LEU A 141 -11.06 -3.01 -3.81
C LEU A 141 -11.52 -3.63 -2.49
N PHE A 142 -10.92 -3.23 -1.36
CA PHE A 142 -11.37 -3.71 -0.04
C PHE A 142 -12.83 -3.34 0.24
N ALA A 143 -13.28 -2.15 -0.16
CA ALA A 143 -14.68 -1.75 -0.01
C ALA A 143 -15.65 -2.63 -0.81
N LYS A 144 -15.22 -3.21 -1.95
CA LYS A 144 -16.03 -4.16 -2.74
C LYS A 144 -16.05 -5.56 -2.16
N VAL A 145 -14.97 -5.98 -1.51
CA VAL A 145 -14.77 -7.33 -0.95
C VAL A 145 -15.23 -7.39 0.52
N ASP A 146 -15.64 -6.27 1.11
CA ASP A 146 -16.21 -6.25 2.47
C ASP A 146 -17.58 -6.96 2.49
N GLU A 147 -17.56 -8.29 2.60
CA GLU A 147 -18.72 -9.19 2.76
C GLU A 147 -19.59 -8.84 3.98
N ARG A 148 -19.07 -8.05 4.93
CA ARG A 148 -19.85 -7.54 6.06
C ARG A 148 -20.86 -6.48 5.64
N ARG A 149 -20.74 -5.91 4.44
CA ARG A 149 -21.66 -4.94 3.86
C ARG A 149 -22.61 -5.51 2.80
N GLN A 150 -22.46 -6.78 2.43
CA GLN A 150 -23.47 -7.43 1.59
C GLN A 150 -24.77 -7.58 2.39
N LYS A 151 -25.90 -7.26 1.76
CA LYS A 151 -27.21 -7.40 2.38
C LYS A 151 -27.48 -8.89 2.60
N ARG A 152 -27.47 -9.31 3.86
CA ARG A 152 -27.71 -10.69 4.29
C ARG A 152 -29.20 -10.89 4.51
N ASP A 153 -29.88 -11.43 3.50
CA ASP A 153 -31.29 -11.80 3.59
C ASP A 153 -31.43 -13.28 3.20
N VAL A 154 -32.13 -14.05 4.03
CA VAL A 154 -32.51 -15.41 3.66
C VAL A 154 -33.71 -15.34 2.71
N PRO A 155 -33.67 -15.99 1.53
CA PRO A 155 -34.82 -16.01 0.64
C PRO A 155 -36.09 -16.59 1.29
N ASP A 156 -37.23 -15.89 1.15
CA ASP A 156 -38.52 -16.23 1.78
C ASP A 156 -39.05 -17.66 1.56
N TYR A 157 -38.58 -18.34 0.51
CA TYR A 157 -38.95 -19.72 0.21
C TYR A 157 -38.15 -20.76 1.01
N LEU A 158 -37.04 -20.35 1.63
CA LEU A 158 -36.29 -21.14 2.60
C LEU A 158 -36.80 -20.94 4.03
N CYS A 159 -37.66 -19.95 4.26
CA CYS A 159 -38.24 -19.66 5.55
C CYS A 159 -39.61 -20.32 5.74
N GLY A 160 -39.86 -20.80 6.95
CA GLY A 160 -41.15 -21.35 7.36
C GLY A 160 -42.26 -20.31 7.33
N LYS A 161 -43.47 -20.69 6.93
CA LYS A 161 -44.62 -19.77 6.85
C LYS A 161 -45.26 -19.41 8.21
N ILE A 162 -44.76 -20.00 9.29
CA ILE A 162 -45.25 -19.77 10.66
C ILE A 162 -44.19 -19.02 11.48
N SER A 163 -43.00 -19.61 11.65
CA SER A 163 -41.90 -19.02 12.43
C SER A 163 -41.16 -17.91 11.68
N PHE A 164 -41.20 -17.89 10.35
CA PHE A 164 -40.36 -17.06 9.48
C PHE A 164 -38.85 -17.31 9.64
N GLU A 165 -38.46 -18.32 10.43
CA GLU A 165 -37.10 -18.83 10.54
C GLU A 165 -36.76 -19.74 9.34
N VAL A 166 -35.47 -19.97 9.12
CA VAL A 166 -34.98 -20.95 8.14
C VAL A 166 -35.52 -22.34 8.47
N LEU A 167 -36.04 -23.05 7.46
CA LEU A 167 -36.63 -24.39 7.60
C LEU A 167 -35.60 -25.41 8.11
N LYS A 168 -35.83 -26.02 9.27
CA LYS A 168 -34.93 -27.01 9.86
C LYS A 168 -35.31 -28.42 9.43
N ASP A 169 -36.59 -28.74 9.51
CA ASP A 169 -37.19 -30.00 9.05
C ASP A 169 -38.42 -29.72 8.15
N PRO A 170 -38.21 -29.44 6.85
CA PRO A 170 -39.29 -29.03 5.96
C PRO A 170 -40.24 -30.18 5.63
N VAL A 171 -41.54 -29.93 5.82
CA VAL A 171 -42.63 -30.83 5.44
C VAL A 171 -43.59 -30.13 4.50
N ILE A 172 -44.10 -30.84 3.51
CA ILE A 172 -45.04 -30.34 2.51
C ILE A 172 -46.45 -30.87 2.78
N THR A 173 -47.44 -29.99 2.71
CA THR A 173 -48.86 -30.33 2.82
C THR A 173 -49.43 -30.75 1.45
N PRO A 174 -50.59 -31.43 1.38
CA PRO A 174 -51.26 -31.70 0.10
C PRO A 174 -51.62 -30.44 -0.70
N SER A 175 -51.67 -29.27 -0.04
CA SER A 175 -51.87 -27.98 -0.71
C SER A 175 -50.60 -27.46 -1.39
N GLY A 176 -49.48 -28.18 -1.28
CA GLY A 176 -48.18 -27.81 -1.86
C GLY A 176 -47.38 -26.81 -1.03
N ILE A 177 -47.83 -26.45 0.18
CA ILE A 177 -47.14 -25.49 1.04
C ILE A 177 -46.15 -26.23 1.93
N THR A 178 -44.93 -25.70 2.02
CA THR A 178 -43.88 -26.23 2.90
C THR A 178 -43.82 -25.43 4.20
N TYR A 179 -43.76 -26.15 5.32
CA TYR A 179 -43.62 -25.62 6.67
C TYR A 179 -42.46 -26.30 7.38
N ASP A 180 -41.98 -25.71 8.48
CA ASP A 180 -41.17 -26.48 9.43
C ASP A 180 -42.08 -27.45 10.18
N ARG A 181 -41.66 -28.71 10.30
CA ARG A 181 -42.43 -29.77 10.96
C ARG A 181 -42.93 -29.35 12.33
N LYS A 182 -42.04 -28.80 13.17
CA LYS A 182 -42.37 -28.48 14.55
C LYS A 182 -43.52 -27.47 14.62
N ASP A 183 -43.43 -26.44 13.78
CA ASP A 183 -44.40 -25.34 13.77
C ASP A 183 -45.77 -25.80 13.26
N ILE A 184 -45.82 -26.59 12.18
CA ILE A 184 -47.10 -27.05 11.62
C ILE A 184 -47.76 -28.08 12.54
N GLU A 185 -47.00 -28.96 13.18
CA GLU A 185 -47.53 -29.93 14.16
C GLU A 185 -48.11 -29.21 15.38
N GLU A 186 -47.43 -28.16 15.88
CA GLU A 186 -47.93 -27.34 16.98
C GLU A 186 -49.22 -26.59 16.60
N HIS A 187 -49.30 -26.05 15.38
CA HIS A 187 -50.52 -25.44 14.84
C HIS A 187 -51.68 -26.44 14.77
N LEU A 188 -51.45 -27.62 14.20
CA LEU A 188 -52.50 -28.65 14.07
C LEU A 188 -53.02 -29.10 15.44
N HIS A 189 -52.14 -29.18 16.44
CA HIS A 189 -52.51 -29.57 17.80
C HIS A 189 -53.23 -28.46 18.58
N ARG A 190 -52.78 -27.20 18.48
CA ARG A 190 -53.27 -26.09 19.33
C ARG A 190 -54.35 -25.23 18.70
N VAL A 191 -54.29 -25.05 17.39
CA VAL A 191 -55.16 -24.12 16.66
C VAL A 191 -56.28 -24.87 15.95
N GLY A 192 -55.93 -25.90 15.18
CA GLY A 192 -56.92 -26.76 14.54
C GLY A 192 -56.41 -27.48 13.30
N HIS A 193 -57.22 -28.44 12.85
CA HIS A 193 -56.90 -29.39 11.77
C HIS A 193 -57.13 -28.77 10.38
N PHE A 194 -56.41 -27.71 10.07
CA PHE A 194 -56.45 -27.02 8.78
C PHE A 194 -55.09 -26.39 8.43
N ASP A 195 -54.80 -26.26 7.13
CA ASP A 195 -53.60 -25.61 6.61
C ASP A 195 -53.63 -24.09 6.94
N PRO A 196 -52.59 -23.55 7.62
CA PRO A 196 -52.57 -22.14 8.04
C PRO A 196 -52.77 -21.13 6.91
N VAL A 197 -52.24 -21.43 5.72
CA VAL A 197 -52.25 -20.55 4.56
C VAL A 197 -53.51 -20.76 3.73
N THR A 198 -53.80 -22.00 3.34
CA THR A 198 -54.89 -22.29 2.39
C THR A 198 -56.24 -22.58 3.06
N ARG A 199 -56.26 -22.80 4.38
CA ARG A 199 -57.45 -23.13 5.18
C ARG A 199 -58.13 -24.44 4.77
N THR A 200 -57.48 -25.27 3.98
CA THR A 200 -57.96 -26.61 3.65
C THR A 200 -57.84 -27.53 4.86
N LYS A 201 -58.71 -28.54 4.98
CA LYS A 201 -58.63 -29.51 6.07
C LYS A 201 -57.30 -30.26 6.00
N LEU A 202 -56.55 -30.26 7.09
CA LEU A 202 -55.21 -30.84 7.17
C LEU A 202 -55.07 -31.61 8.48
N THR A 203 -54.50 -32.80 8.41
CA THR A 203 -54.20 -33.64 9.58
C THR A 203 -52.72 -34.06 9.55
N GLN A 204 -52.17 -34.39 10.71
CA GLN A 204 -50.72 -34.62 10.87
C GLN A 204 -50.19 -35.77 10.00
N ASP A 205 -51.01 -36.80 9.75
CA ASP A 205 -50.70 -37.94 8.88
C ASP A 205 -50.51 -37.55 7.41
N GLN A 206 -50.97 -36.36 7.01
CA GLN A 206 -50.84 -35.85 5.64
C GLN A 206 -49.54 -35.06 5.41
N LEU A 207 -48.73 -34.87 6.44
CA LEU A 207 -47.45 -34.15 6.35
C LEU A 207 -46.38 -35.06 5.76
N ILE A 208 -45.88 -34.71 4.57
CA ILE A 208 -44.84 -35.47 3.86
C ILE A 208 -43.50 -34.75 4.03
N HIS A 209 -42.43 -35.47 4.37
CA HIS A 209 -41.08 -34.89 4.41
C HIS A 209 -40.70 -34.33 3.04
N ASN A 210 -40.25 -33.08 3.01
CA ASN A 210 -39.79 -32.43 1.78
C ASN A 210 -38.25 -32.50 1.70
N TYR A 211 -37.72 -33.68 1.39
CA TYR A 211 -36.27 -33.90 1.29
C TYR A 211 -35.59 -33.02 0.24
N ALA A 212 -36.29 -32.68 -0.85
CA ALA A 212 -35.76 -31.77 -1.86
C ALA A 212 -35.54 -30.37 -1.27
N MET A 213 -36.51 -29.84 -0.51
CA MET A 213 -36.28 -28.57 0.18
C MET A 213 -35.24 -28.66 1.28
N LYS A 214 -35.14 -29.80 1.97
CA LYS A 214 -34.09 -29.99 2.96
C LYS A 214 -32.70 -29.85 2.34
N GLU A 215 -32.47 -30.50 1.19
CA GLU A 215 -31.21 -30.40 0.45
C GLU A 215 -30.93 -28.97 -0.04
N VAL A 216 -31.96 -28.25 -0.51
CA VAL A 216 -31.82 -26.85 -0.93
C VAL A 216 -31.44 -25.95 0.24
N VAL A 217 -32.08 -26.11 1.40
CA VAL A 217 -31.77 -25.33 2.61
C VAL A 217 -30.37 -25.66 3.13
N ASP A 218 -30.01 -26.95 3.19
CA ASP A 218 -28.70 -27.38 3.68
C ASP A 218 -27.56 -26.85 2.78
N ASN A 219 -27.75 -26.88 1.45
CA ASN A 219 -26.80 -26.28 0.50
C ASN A 219 -26.69 -24.76 0.67
N PHE A 220 -27.81 -24.06 0.86
CA PHE A 220 -27.79 -22.62 1.10
C PHE A 220 -27.02 -22.27 2.39
N ILE A 221 -27.27 -23.00 3.48
CA ILE A 221 -26.57 -22.80 4.76
C ILE A 221 -25.09 -23.10 4.64
N MET A 222 -24.69 -24.13 3.90
CA MET A 222 -23.28 -24.47 3.67
C MET A 222 -22.51 -23.32 3.01
N GLU A 223 -23.14 -22.60 2.09
CA GLU A 223 -22.55 -21.42 1.44
C GLU A 223 -22.74 -20.13 2.24
N ASN A 224 -23.67 -20.12 3.20
CA ASN A 224 -24.10 -18.95 3.97
C ASN A 224 -24.21 -19.31 5.46
N GLU A 225 -23.11 -19.66 6.13
CA GLU A 225 -23.12 -20.04 7.55
C GLU A 225 -23.77 -18.97 8.45
N TRP A 226 -23.69 -17.68 8.06
CA TRP A 226 -24.35 -16.58 8.75
C TRP A 226 -25.88 -16.72 8.84
N ALA A 227 -26.51 -17.51 7.97
CA ALA A 227 -27.95 -17.74 7.95
C ALA A 227 -28.44 -18.66 9.08
N LEU A 228 -27.53 -19.35 9.79
CA LEU A 228 -27.88 -20.12 10.99
C LEU A 228 -28.35 -19.22 12.14
N ASP A 229 -27.92 -17.96 12.14
CA ASP A 229 -28.24 -16.94 13.15
C ASP A 229 -29.29 -15.92 12.66
N TYR A 230 -29.96 -16.18 11.52
CA TYR A 230 -31.00 -15.32 10.93
C TYR A 230 -32.35 -15.46 11.65
#